data_AF-J0D5J9-F1
#
_entry.id   AF-J0D5J9-F1
#
_cell.length_a   1.000
_cell.length_b   1.000
_cell.length_c   1.000
_cell.angle_alpha   90.00
_cell.angle_beta   90.00
_cell.angle_gamma   90.00
#
_symmetry.space_group_name_H-M   'P 1'
#
loop_
_entity.id
_entity.type
_entity.pdbx_description
1 polymer ?
#
loop_
_entity_poly.entity_id
_entity_poly.type
_entity_poly.pdbx_seq_one_letter_code
_entity_poly.pdbx_strand_id
1 'polypeptide(L)'
;MIDVAVCLDNQSAIARTDDLVPKSGQLITDAIHKALAKLHKRRPGFRLRLFWVPGHEGVDGNELADLHAKKAAAREASPLATCTINGEPLPISAAALCATCKQDSLRQWQCRWADSPRGLRYAKFDSAPPSAKVPRMYHRLCRAQAVVLTQLCTGHVALNQYLHRIGALDSLMCVRCGEPELVEL
;
A
#
# COMPACT_ATOMS: atom_id res chain seq x y z
N MET A 1 -38.00 26.68 -7.79
CA MET A 1 -37.50 25.28 -7.81
C MET A 1 -35.99 25.37 -7.62
N ILE A 2 -35.45 24.85 -6.52
CA ILE A 2 -34.00 24.84 -6.29
C ILE A 2 -33.50 23.46 -6.68
N ASP A 3 -32.67 23.40 -7.72
CA ASP A 3 -32.07 22.19 -8.24
C ASP A 3 -30.57 22.27 -7.98
N VAL A 4 -30.06 21.32 -7.18
CA VAL A 4 -28.64 21.24 -6.83
C VAL A 4 -28.06 19.98 -7.46
N ALA A 5 -26.97 20.16 -8.20
CA ALA A 5 -26.15 19.07 -8.69
C ALA A 5 -24.92 18.90 -7.79
N VAL A 6 -24.60 17.66 -7.43
CA VAL A 6 -23.35 17.29 -6.77
C VAL A 6 -22.61 16.31 -7.67
N CYS A 7 -21.40 16.66 -8.06
CA CYS A 7 -20.53 15.83 -8.87
C CYS A 7 -19.59 15.04 -7.96
N LEU A 8 -19.42 13.74 -8.24
CA LEU A 8 -18.57 12.83 -7.47
C LEU A 8 -17.76 11.94 -8.42
N ASP A 9 -16.51 11.68 -8.09
CA ASP A 9 -15.66 10.73 -8.83
C ASP A 9 -15.73 9.29 -8.29
N ASN A 10 -16.17 9.13 -7.05
CA ASN A 10 -16.31 7.83 -6.41
C ASN A 10 -17.62 7.12 -6.81
N GLN A 11 -17.56 6.29 -7.84
CA GLN A 11 -18.69 5.47 -8.30
C GLN A 11 -19.29 4.59 -7.20
N SER A 12 -18.46 4.08 -6.28
CA SER A 12 -18.96 3.26 -5.16
C SER A 12 -19.80 4.09 -4.19
N ALA A 13 -19.46 5.36 -3.95
CA ALA A 13 -20.26 6.26 -3.11
C ALA A 13 -21.59 6.63 -3.79
N ILE A 14 -21.60 6.83 -5.12
CA ILE A 14 -22.83 7.07 -5.87
C ILE A 14 -23.76 5.86 -5.78
N ALA A 15 -23.25 4.66 -6.09
CA ALA A 15 -24.03 3.41 -6.05
C ALA A 15 -24.61 3.12 -4.65
N ARG A 16 -23.93 3.58 -3.59
CA ARG A 16 -24.42 3.47 -2.20
C ARG A 16 -25.62 4.35 -1.88
N THR A 17 -25.89 5.37 -2.69
CA THR A 17 -27.02 6.26 -2.45
C THR A 17 -28.35 5.51 -2.61
N ASP A 18 -28.38 4.50 -3.49
CA ASP A 18 -29.56 3.71 -3.85
C ASP A 18 -29.58 2.30 -3.19
N ASP A 19 -28.50 1.88 -2.53
CA ASP A 19 -28.37 0.57 -1.87
C ASP A 19 -28.51 0.69 -0.33
N LEU A 20 -29.56 0.08 0.22
CA LEU A 20 -29.84 0.07 1.66
C LEU A 20 -29.22 -1.12 2.41
N VAL A 21 -28.43 -1.98 1.74
CA VAL A 21 -27.78 -3.13 2.40
C VAL A 21 -26.67 -2.64 3.35
N PRO A 22 -26.68 -3.05 4.64
CA PRO A 22 -25.67 -2.64 5.61
C PRO A 22 -24.25 -3.08 5.20
N LYS A 23 -23.36 -2.12 4.94
CA LYS A 23 -21.93 -2.36 4.69
C LYS A 23 -21.05 -1.29 5.36
N SER A 24 -19.73 -1.37 5.14
CA SER A 24 -18.80 -0.34 5.61
C SER A 24 -19.24 1.05 5.11
N GLY A 25 -19.26 2.02 6.01
CA GLY A 25 -19.73 3.38 5.71
C GLY A 25 -21.23 3.62 5.88
N GLN A 26 -22.03 2.62 6.29
CA GLN A 26 -23.48 2.77 6.49
C GLN A 26 -23.84 3.97 7.38
N LEU A 27 -23.07 4.21 8.46
CA LEU A 27 -23.27 5.35 9.34
C LEU A 27 -23.29 6.70 8.58
N ILE A 28 -22.42 6.84 7.58
CA ILE A 28 -22.30 8.05 6.75
C ILE A 28 -23.49 8.14 5.79
N THR A 29 -23.82 7.05 5.10
CA THR A 29 -24.97 6.97 4.18
C THR A 29 -26.28 7.30 4.90
N ASP A 30 -26.50 6.71 6.08
CA ASP A 30 -27.69 6.97 6.91
C ASP A 30 -27.77 8.44 7.32
N ALA A 31 -26.63 9.06 7.65
CA ALA A 31 -26.59 10.47 8.01
C ALA A 31 -26.93 11.37 6.83
N ILE A 32 -26.44 11.05 5.63
CA ILE A 32 -26.77 11.75 4.39
C ILE A 32 -28.27 11.62 4.11
N HIS A 33 -28.84 10.41 4.16
CA HIS A 33 -30.27 10.19 3.95
C HIS A 33 -31.12 10.95 4.98
N LYS A 34 -30.74 10.95 6.27
CA LYS A 34 -31.42 11.72 7.32
C LYS A 34 -31.35 13.23 7.05
N ALA A 35 -30.20 13.74 6.61
CA ALA A 35 -30.03 15.15 6.25
C ALA A 35 -30.92 15.53 5.04
N LEU A 36 -30.97 14.68 4.02
CA LEU A 36 -31.83 14.87 2.84
C LEU A 36 -33.30 14.85 3.20
N ALA A 37 -33.74 13.91 4.04
CA ALA A 37 -35.12 13.86 4.53
C ALA A 37 -35.52 15.14 5.29
N LYS A 38 -34.62 15.67 6.14
CA LYS A 38 -34.84 16.96 6.83
C LYS A 38 -34.92 18.12 5.84
N LEU A 39 -34.06 18.12 4.81
CA LEU A 39 -34.03 19.18 3.80
C LEU A 39 -35.31 19.17 2.94
N HIS A 40 -35.78 18.01 2.50
CA HIS A 40 -37.03 17.85 1.77
C HIS A 40 -38.24 18.32 2.57
N LYS A 41 -38.29 18.05 3.88
CA LYS A 41 -39.36 18.57 4.76
C LYS A 41 -39.37 20.10 4.84
N ARG A 42 -38.19 20.73 4.89
CA ARG A 42 -38.07 22.19 4.99
C ARG A 42 -38.26 22.91 3.65
N ARG A 43 -37.99 22.23 2.54
CA ARG A 43 -38.07 22.79 1.18
C ARG A 43 -38.79 21.81 0.25
N PRO A 44 -40.14 21.79 0.28
CA PRO A 44 -40.92 21.02 -0.68
C PRO A 44 -40.55 21.45 -2.11
N GLY A 45 -40.09 20.50 -2.93
CA GLY A 45 -39.62 20.77 -4.30
C GLY A 45 -38.10 21.02 -4.45
N PHE A 46 -37.30 20.84 -3.39
CA PHE A 46 -35.86 20.70 -3.52
C PHE A 46 -35.51 19.41 -4.27
N ARG A 47 -34.64 19.50 -5.28
CA ARG A 47 -34.15 18.36 -6.05
C ARG A 47 -32.63 18.29 -5.94
N LEU A 48 -32.12 17.15 -5.49
CA LEU A 48 -30.69 16.84 -5.51
C LEU A 48 -30.43 15.85 -6.65
N ARG A 49 -29.44 16.14 -7.49
CA ARG A 49 -28.95 15.23 -8.53
C ARG A 49 -27.49 14.90 -8.27
N LEU A 50 -27.16 13.61 -8.29
CA LEU A 50 -25.77 13.15 -8.24
C LEU A 50 -25.30 12.83 -9.66
N PHE A 51 -24.13 13.33 -10.02
CA PHE A 51 -23.48 13.04 -11.30
C PHE A 51 -22.11 12.43 -11.06
N TRP A 52 -21.78 11.41 -11.85
CA TRP A 52 -20.42 10.91 -11.90
C TRP A 52 -19.56 11.78 -12.81
N VAL A 53 -18.36 12.12 -12.36
CA VAL A 53 -17.32 12.76 -13.17
C VAL A 53 -16.02 11.97 -13.04
N PRO A 54 -15.19 11.87 -14.09
CA PRO A 54 -13.93 11.17 -13.97
C PRO A 54 -12.96 11.93 -13.05
N GLY A 55 -12.28 11.20 -12.18
CA GLY A 55 -11.21 11.73 -11.34
C GLY A 55 -9.90 11.83 -12.12
N HIS A 56 -9.08 12.84 -11.81
CA HIS A 56 -7.74 13.07 -12.40
C HIS A 56 -7.71 13.32 -13.92
N GLU A 57 -8.82 13.81 -14.50
CA GLU A 57 -8.93 14.13 -15.92
C GLU A 57 -9.00 15.65 -16.21
N GLY A 58 -8.51 16.52 -15.32
CA GLY A 58 -8.50 17.98 -15.57
C GLY A 58 -9.84 18.69 -15.31
N VAL A 59 -10.78 18.07 -14.58
CA VAL A 59 -12.04 18.72 -14.21
C VAL A 59 -11.81 19.60 -12.98
N ASP A 60 -11.59 20.91 -13.20
CA ASP A 60 -11.21 21.89 -12.17
C ASP A 60 -11.95 21.74 -10.83
N GLY A 61 -13.28 21.62 -10.87
CA GLY A 61 -14.09 21.48 -9.65
C GLY A 61 -13.84 20.18 -8.88
N ASN A 62 -13.62 19.07 -9.60
CA ASN A 62 -13.32 17.77 -8.97
C ASN A 62 -11.88 17.75 -8.43
N GLU A 63 -10.93 18.32 -9.17
CA GLU A 63 -9.53 18.42 -8.74
C GLU A 63 -9.39 19.29 -7.49
N LEU A 64 -10.12 20.41 -7.44
CA LEU A 64 -10.16 21.26 -6.25
C LEU A 64 -10.76 20.53 -5.06
N ALA A 65 -11.85 19.77 -5.26
CA ALA A 65 -12.47 18.96 -4.22
C ALA A 65 -11.51 17.88 -3.68
N ASP A 66 -10.82 17.15 -4.57
CA ASP A 66 -9.82 16.13 -4.21
C ASP A 66 -8.63 16.74 -3.45
N LEU A 67 -8.13 17.91 -3.89
CA LEU A 67 -7.08 18.64 -3.18
C LEU A 67 -7.49 18.97 -1.74
N HIS A 68 -8.70 19.50 -1.54
CA HIS A 68 -9.19 19.83 -0.20
C HIS A 68 -9.45 18.59 0.65
N ALA A 69 -9.97 17.50 0.06
CA ALA A 69 -10.15 16.23 0.75
C ALA A 69 -8.81 15.65 1.23
N LYS A 70 -7.76 15.70 0.40
CA LYS A 70 -6.41 15.27 0.77
C LYS A 70 -5.81 16.10 1.91
N LYS A 71 -5.96 17.43 1.87
CA LYS A 71 -5.53 18.32 2.96
C LYS A 71 -6.23 18.01 4.29
N ALA A 72 -7.55 17.75 4.23
CA ALA A 72 -8.31 17.35 5.41
C ALA A 72 -7.84 15.98 5.96
N ALA A 73 -7.58 15.01 5.08
CA ALA A 73 -7.08 13.69 5.48
C ALA A 73 -5.65 13.72 6.05
N ALA A 74 -4.80 14.62 5.57
CA ALA A 74 -3.41 14.78 6.02
C ALA A 74 -3.26 15.43 7.41
N ARG A 75 -4.36 15.77 8.11
CA ARG A 75 -4.39 16.49 9.40
C ARG A 75 -3.75 17.88 9.38
N GLU A 76 -3.49 18.45 8.20
CA GLU A 76 -3.09 19.87 8.06
C GLU A 76 -4.22 20.82 8.50
N ALA A 77 -5.47 20.32 8.52
CA ALA A 77 -6.60 20.96 9.18
C ALA A 77 -6.72 20.45 10.63
N SER A 78 -6.09 21.16 11.58
CA SER A 78 -6.24 21.06 13.04
C SER A 78 -6.28 19.65 13.70
N PRO A 79 -5.33 19.32 14.59
CA PRO A 79 -5.28 18.05 15.35
C PRO A 79 -6.52 17.71 16.22
N LEU A 80 -7.46 18.65 16.37
CA LEU A 80 -8.60 18.58 17.30
C LEU A 80 -9.97 18.38 16.65
N ALA A 81 -10.08 18.40 15.32
CA ALA A 81 -11.38 18.20 14.68
C ALA A 81 -11.71 16.70 14.61
N THR A 82 -12.21 16.15 15.71
CA THR A 82 -12.90 14.87 15.66
C THR A 82 -14.07 15.03 14.69
N CYS A 83 -13.97 14.43 13.50
CA CYS A 83 -15.08 14.42 12.56
C CYS A 83 -16.26 13.71 13.24
N THR A 84 -17.34 14.45 13.46
CA THR A 84 -18.55 13.91 14.07
C THR A 84 -19.66 13.80 13.04
N ILE A 85 -20.52 12.81 13.23
CA ILE A 85 -21.80 12.67 12.53
C ILE A 85 -22.89 12.69 13.57
N ASN A 86 -23.79 13.68 13.48
CA ASN A 86 -24.87 13.90 14.45
C ASN A 86 -24.37 14.08 15.90
N GLY A 87 -23.18 14.67 16.09
CA GLY A 87 -22.58 14.90 17.41
C GLY A 87 -21.76 13.72 17.94
N GLU A 88 -21.81 12.56 17.30
CA GLU A 88 -21.02 11.38 17.66
C GLU A 88 -19.73 11.30 16.85
N PRO A 89 -18.59 10.90 17.43
CA PRO A 89 -17.35 10.73 16.71
C PRO A 89 -17.47 9.63 15.64
N LEU A 90 -16.86 9.87 14.47
CA LEU A 90 -16.76 8.84 13.45
C LEU A 90 -15.95 7.65 13.97
N PRO A 91 -16.39 6.40 13.70
CA PRO A 91 -15.61 5.22 14.02
C PRO A 91 -14.33 5.19 13.18
N ILE A 92 -13.29 4.54 13.72
CA ILE A 92 -12.05 4.31 12.99
C ILE A 92 -12.36 3.40 11.80
N SER A 93 -11.95 3.83 10.61
CA SER A 93 -12.07 3.02 9.40
C SER A 93 -11.23 1.76 9.53
N ALA A 94 -11.86 0.58 9.37
CA ALA A 94 -11.16 -0.69 9.34
C ALA A 94 -10.08 -0.72 8.24
N ALA A 95 -10.35 -0.12 7.08
CA ALA A 95 -9.37 -0.01 6.01
C ALA A 95 -8.16 0.85 6.41
N ALA A 96 -8.39 1.96 7.12
CA ALA A 96 -7.31 2.80 7.63
C ALA A 96 -6.46 2.05 8.67
N LEU A 97 -7.10 1.34 9.60
CA LEU A 97 -6.40 0.51 10.58
C LEU A 97 -5.55 -0.57 9.90
N CYS A 98 -6.13 -1.32 8.96
CA CYS A 98 -5.39 -2.33 8.20
C CYS A 98 -4.22 -1.74 7.42
N ALA A 99 -4.39 -0.54 6.83
CA ALA A 99 -3.31 0.15 6.13
C ALA A 99 -2.17 0.52 7.08
N THR A 100 -2.47 1.07 8.26
CA THR A 100 -1.47 1.39 9.30
C THR A 100 -0.75 0.12 9.75
N CYS A 101 -1.48 -0.94 10.13
CA CYS A 101 -0.88 -2.20 10.58
C CYS A 101 0.02 -2.83 9.50
N LYS A 102 -0.38 -2.74 8.23
CA LYS A 102 0.42 -3.22 7.11
C LYS A 102 1.71 -2.39 6.94
N GLN A 103 1.63 -1.07 7.06
CA GLN A 103 2.80 -0.18 7.01
C GLN A 103 3.77 -0.48 8.16
N ASP A 104 3.25 -0.64 9.39
CA ASP A 104 4.06 -0.97 10.55
C ASP A 104 4.73 -2.33 10.42
N SER A 105 3.99 -3.34 9.93
CA SER A 105 4.54 -4.68 9.68
C SER A 105 5.65 -4.65 8.63
N LEU A 106 5.46 -3.87 7.56
CA LEU A 106 6.47 -3.70 6.51
C LEU A 106 7.72 -3.01 7.06
N ARG A 107 7.55 -1.95 7.87
CA ARG A 107 8.66 -1.24 8.51
C ARG A 107 9.44 -2.16 9.46
N GLN A 108 8.73 -2.91 10.30
CA GLN A 108 9.36 -3.87 11.22
C GLN A 108 10.12 -4.95 10.45
N TRP A 109 9.54 -5.47 9.37
CA TRP A 109 10.24 -6.41 8.49
C TRP A 109 11.49 -5.78 7.87
N GLN A 110 11.45 -4.51 7.45
CA GLN A 110 12.58 -3.82 6.83
C GLN A 110 13.74 -3.68 7.82
N CYS A 111 13.45 -3.27 9.05
CA CYS A 111 14.45 -3.18 10.12
C CYS A 111 15.04 -4.57 10.44
N ARG A 112 14.18 -5.57 10.65
CA ARG A 112 14.64 -6.95 10.93
C ARG A 112 15.52 -7.52 9.83
N TRP A 113 15.21 -7.22 8.56
CA TRP A 113 16.05 -7.63 7.44
C TRP A 113 17.41 -6.95 7.51
N ALA A 114 17.42 -5.62 7.62
CA ALA A 114 18.65 -4.83 7.66
C ALA A 114 19.60 -5.26 8.79
N ASP A 115 19.05 -5.61 9.95
CA ASP A 115 19.83 -6.05 11.12
C ASP A 115 20.20 -7.55 11.08
N SER A 116 19.62 -8.32 10.15
CA SER A 116 19.89 -9.75 10.08
C SER A 116 21.28 -10.04 9.47
N PRO A 117 21.96 -11.13 9.89
CA PRO A 117 23.24 -11.53 9.28
C PRO A 117 23.14 -11.73 7.76
N ARG A 118 21.97 -12.15 7.26
CA ARG A 118 21.71 -12.33 5.82
C ARG A 118 21.54 -11.00 5.11
N GLY A 119 20.78 -10.08 5.69
CA GLY A 119 20.60 -8.74 5.14
C GLY A 119 21.89 -7.93 5.13
N LEU A 120 22.67 -7.96 6.21
CA LEU A 120 24.01 -7.32 6.26
C LEU A 120 24.95 -7.85 5.17
N ARG A 121 24.95 -9.17 4.94
CA ARG A 121 25.75 -9.78 3.86
C ARG A 121 25.24 -9.35 2.48
N TYR A 122 23.93 -9.40 2.27
CA TYR A 122 23.31 -9.09 0.98
C TYR A 122 23.38 -7.59 0.64
N ALA A 123 23.41 -6.71 1.64
CA ALA A 123 23.52 -5.26 1.50
C ALA A 123 24.79 -4.81 0.76
N LYS A 124 25.81 -5.66 0.67
CA LYS A 124 27.01 -5.43 -0.16
C LYS A 124 26.70 -5.39 -1.66
N PHE A 125 25.63 -6.05 -2.08
CA PHE A 125 25.17 -6.09 -3.47
C PHE A 125 23.94 -5.21 -3.69
N ASP A 126 22.97 -5.32 -2.79
CA ASP A 126 21.74 -4.55 -2.82
C ASP A 126 21.23 -4.32 -1.40
N SER A 127 21.22 -3.05 -0.98
CA SER A 127 20.71 -2.63 0.32
C SER A 127 19.18 -2.65 0.37
N ALA A 128 18.51 -2.78 -0.77
CA ALA A 128 17.07 -2.95 -0.81
C ALA A 128 16.70 -4.34 -0.28
N PRO A 129 15.77 -4.40 0.68
CA PRO A 129 15.39 -5.67 1.25
C PRO A 129 14.46 -6.42 0.26
N PRO A 130 14.38 -7.77 0.31
CA PRO A 130 13.60 -8.55 -0.65
C PRO A 130 12.16 -8.07 -0.76
N SER A 131 11.71 -7.77 -1.97
CA SER A 131 10.35 -7.26 -2.19
C SER A 131 9.68 -8.00 -3.35
N ALA A 132 8.36 -7.83 -3.47
CA ALA A 132 7.60 -8.36 -4.61
C ALA A 132 8.05 -7.76 -5.95
N LYS A 133 8.77 -6.62 -5.94
CA LYS A 133 9.33 -6.02 -7.14
C LYS A 133 10.68 -6.65 -7.45
N VAL A 134 10.88 -7.01 -8.70
CA VAL A 134 12.17 -7.47 -9.22
C VAL A 134 13.20 -6.35 -8.97
N PRO A 135 14.26 -6.59 -8.18
CA PRO A 135 15.28 -5.57 -7.95
C PRO A 135 15.93 -5.15 -9.26
N ARG A 136 16.37 -3.88 -9.34
CA ARG A 136 16.98 -3.32 -10.56
C ARG A 136 18.13 -4.19 -11.10
N MET A 137 18.86 -4.82 -10.19
CA MET A 137 19.95 -5.76 -10.47
C MET A 137 19.55 -6.90 -11.42
N TYR A 138 18.28 -7.31 -11.40
CA TYR A 138 17.77 -8.44 -12.19
C TYR A 138 17.02 -8.00 -13.45
N HIS A 139 16.81 -6.71 -13.68
CA HIS A 139 15.89 -6.20 -14.71
C HIS A 139 16.27 -6.59 -16.15
N ARG A 140 17.56 -6.82 -16.41
CA ARG A 140 18.10 -7.21 -17.73
C ARG A 140 18.57 -8.65 -17.80
N LEU A 141 18.32 -9.44 -16.75
CA LEU A 141 18.80 -10.81 -16.66
C LEU A 141 17.69 -11.78 -17.07
N CYS A 142 18.06 -12.81 -17.84
CA CYS A 142 17.18 -13.96 -17.98
C CYS A 142 17.11 -14.72 -16.65
N ARG A 143 16.12 -15.60 -16.51
CA ARG A 143 15.92 -16.40 -15.29
C ARG A 143 17.19 -17.17 -14.88
N ALA A 144 17.91 -17.76 -15.84
CA ALA A 144 19.13 -18.53 -15.55
C ALA A 144 20.23 -17.64 -14.95
N GLN A 145 20.45 -16.46 -15.53
CA GLN A 145 21.41 -15.48 -15.02
C GLN A 145 21.02 -14.95 -13.64
N ALA A 146 19.74 -14.67 -13.41
CA ALA A 146 19.23 -14.22 -12.13
C ALA A 146 19.44 -15.27 -11.02
N VAL A 147 19.26 -16.56 -11.33
CA VAL A 147 19.52 -17.66 -10.40
C VAL A 147 21.00 -17.72 -10.02
N VAL A 148 21.91 -17.71 -11.01
CA VAL A 148 23.35 -17.74 -10.76
C VAL A 148 23.77 -16.53 -9.91
N LEU A 149 23.28 -15.35 -10.26
CA LEU A 149 23.58 -14.14 -9.50
C LEU A 149 23.06 -14.21 -8.05
N THR A 150 21.84 -14.70 -7.86
CA THR A 150 21.27 -14.89 -6.51
C THR A 150 22.12 -15.88 -5.70
N GLN A 151 22.55 -16.99 -6.31
CA GLN A 151 23.42 -17.97 -5.67
C GLN A 151 24.77 -17.38 -5.28
N LEU A 152 25.37 -16.56 -6.16
CA LEU A 152 26.61 -15.84 -5.87
C LEU A 152 26.40 -14.87 -4.70
N CYS A 153 25.44 -13.94 -4.78
CA CYS A 153 25.20 -12.92 -3.75
C CYS A 153 24.82 -13.51 -2.38
N THR A 154 24.22 -14.70 -2.36
CA THR A 154 23.81 -15.36 -1.11
C THR A 154 24.83 -16.39 -0.60
N GLY A 155 25.83 -16.73 -1.41
CA GLY A 155 26.83 -17.76 -1.11
C GLY A 155 26.29 -19.20 -1.18
N HIS A 156 25.25 -19.44 -1.99
CA HIS A 156 24.65 -20.76 -2.26
C HIS A 156 24.99 -21.26 -3.67
N VAL A 157 26.09 -20.79 -4.25
CA VAL A 157 26.64 -21.28 -5.51
C VAL A 157 27.38 -22.59 -5.28
N ALA A 158 27.36 -23.51 -6.25
CA ALA A 158 27.99 -24.84 -6.15
C ALA A 158 29.53 -24.80 -6.26
N LEU A 159 30.19 -23.96 -5.46
CA LEU A 159 31.64 -23.99 -5.24
C LEU A 159 31.96 -24.90 -4.05
N ASN A 160 33.19 -25.42 -3.96
CA ASN A 160 33.56 -26.38 -2.92
C ASN A 160 33.29 -25.87 -1.50
N GLN A 161 33.43 -24.57 -1.20
CA GLN A 161 33.09 -24.03 0.11
C GLN A 161 31.62 -24.26 0.49
N TYR A 162 30.69 -24.03 -0.43
CA TYR A 162 29.27 -24.24 -0.18
C TYR A 162 28.93 -25.72 -0.12
N LEU A 163 29.45 -26.51 -1.06
CA LEU A 163 29.23 -27.95 -1.11
C LEU A 163 29.77 -28.67 0.14
N HIS A 164 30.95 -28.28 0.62
CA HIS A 164 31.49 -28.76 1.89
C HIS A 164 30.62 -28.34 3.09
N ARG A 165 30.15 -27.08 3.12
CA ARG A 165 29.27 -26.59 4.20
C ARG A 165 27.97 -27.40 4.32
N ILE A 166 27.43 -27.91 3.21
CA ILE A 166 26.22 -28.74 3.20
C ILE A 166 26.51 -30.25 3.26
N GLY A 167 27.78 -30.65 3.37
CA GLY A 167 28.19 -32.06 3.45
C GLY A 167 28.16 -32.83 2.12
N ALA A 168 28.11 -32.13 0.99
CA ALA A 168 28.19 -32.75 -0.34
C ALA A 168 29.63 -33.06 -0.79
N LEU A 169 30.62 -32.42 -0.16
CA LEU A 169 32.06 -32.67 -0.37
C LEU A 169 32.78 -32.72 0.98
N ASP A 170 33.89 -33.47 1.04
CA ASP A 170 34.71 -33.63 2.25
C ASP A 170 35.72 -32.49 2.45
N SER A 171 35.96 -31.66 1.43
CA SER A 171 36.90 -30.54 1.49
C SER A 171 36.43 -29.36 0.65
N LEU A 172 36.78 -28.15 1.11
CA LEU A 172 36.56 -26.89 0.40
C LEU A 172 37.69 -26.53 -0.58
N MET A 173 38.77 -27.31 -0.60
CA MET A 173 39.96 -27.04 -1.42
C MET A 173 39.77 -27.51 -2.86
N CYS A 174 40.36 -26.79 -3.81
CA CYS A 174 40.44 -27.19 -5.20
C CYS A 174 41.43 -28.35 -5.39
N VAL A 175 41.00 -29.43 -6.03
CA VAL A 175 41.82 -30.63 -6.28
C VAL A 175 43.04 -30.38 -7.17
N ARG A 176 43.07 -29.27 -7.92
CA ARG A 176 44.18 -28.94 -8.84
C ARG A 176 45.23 -28.01 -8.23
N CYS A 177 44.82 -26.96 -7.54
CA CYS A 177 45.74 -25.95 -7.01
C CYS A 177 45.86 -25.93 -5.48
N GLY A 178 45.00 -26.67 -4.76
CA GLY A 178 45.01 -26.71 -3.29
C GLY A 178 44.39 -25.50 -2.60
N GLU A 179 44.00 -24.46 -3.36
CA GLU A 179 43.38 -23.25 -2.82
C GLU A 179 41.87 -23.42 -2.56
N PRO A 180 41.29 -22.70 -1.59
CA PRO A 180 39.88 -22.81 -1.26
C PRO A 180 38.99 -22.20 -2.34
N GLU A 181 37.93 -22.90 -2.77
CA GLU A 181 37.01 -22.42 -3.80
C GLU A 181 35.79 -21.73 -3.16
N LEU A 182 35.82 -20.41 -3.10
CA LEU A 182 34.88 -19.58 -2.32
C LEU A 182 34.38 -18.35 -3.10
N VAL A 183 33.29 -17.76 -2.60
CA VAL A 183 32.87 -16.41 -2.98
C VAL A 183 33.31 -15.46 -1.88
N GLU A 184 34.11 -14.46 -2.23
CA GLU A 184 34.42 -13.35 -1.33
C GLU A 184 33.18 -12.45 -1.22
N LEU A 185 32.42 -12.63 -0.13
CA LEU A 185 31.21 -11.86 0.18
C LEU A 185 31.53 -10.77 1.18
#